data_AF-A0A0W8CWJ6-F1
#
_entry.id   AF-A0A0W8CWJ6-F1
#
_cell.length_a   1.000
_cell.length_b   1.000
_cell.length_c   1.000
_cell.angle_alpha   90.00
_cell.angle_beta   90.00
_cell.angle_gamma   90.00
#
_symmetry.space_group_name_H-M   'P 1'
#
loop_
_entity.id
_entity.type
_entity.pdbx_description
1 polymer ?
#
loop_
_entity_poly.entity_id
_entity_poly.type
_entity_poly.pdbx_seq_one_letter_code
_entity_poly.pdbx_strand_id
1 'polypeptide(L)'
;MDDANVPAAAQISQADIIERQAETIARLKKQVQKGSEYKQLTKSKLKEAAVRLKEYRLPHICALHTHLCKATGQLSRARVLLFDIIRSNPDIRGLYFAMVILEIYPEMLEREFDEQCIERQGVLKETLLHAFIVISSTAAARRELLLHQSSLTMLHRIADAIQKPELEQVDGADMCIQKLYIQKLYDQLIGPETDYFELAKSMEICTAVHDRDLVTQIFSIEQCRKLYAKANITAKSGILSVIGRIATRTRSDQYVESVIDWLYEILSSQTMDKVSEDQFKLRVTCSKVCVDLILEYSATSGLNSRRRVLCAVVKWFELIPSDKLLDLPAIFLRRLRLAVLAARPHLVPI
;
A
#
# COMPACT_ATOMS: atom_id res chain seq x y z
N MET A 1 -81.63 58.52 29.13
CA MET A 1 -81.22 58.57 27.72
C MET A 1 -79.83 59.17 27.72
N ASP A 2 -78.82 58.36 27.46
CA ASP A 2 -77.88 58.62 26.35
C ASP A 2 -76.95 57.43 26.18
N ASP A 3 -76.85 57.05 24.91
CA ASP A 3 -76.35 55.80 24.36
C ASP A 3 -74.83 55.68 24.38
N ALA A 4 -74.41 54.42 24.50
CA ALA A 4 -73.23 53.76 23.94
C ALA A 4 -72.07 54.62 23.40
N ASN A 5 -70.88 54.41 23.96
CA ASN A 5 -69.63 54.57 23.21
C ASN A 5 -68.67 53.43 23.53
N VAL A 6 -68.86 52.29 22.86
CA VAL A 6 -67.86 51.22 22.78
C VAL A 6 -66.85 51.64 21.70
N PRO A 7 -65.54 51.73 21.98
CA PRO A 7 -64.58 52.10 20.95
C PRO A 7 -64.52 51.01 19.88
N ALA A 8 -64.72 51.39 18.63
CA ALA A 8 -64.55 50.54 17.46
C ALA A 8 -63.15 49.90 17.48
N ALA A 9 -63.09 48.60 17.73
CA ALA A 9 -61.90 47.82 17.46
C ALA A 9 -61.56 47.99 15.97
N ALA A 10 -60.40 48.57 15.67
CA ALA A 10 -59.92 48.74 14.30
C ALA A 10 -59.99 47.38 13.58
N GLN A 11 -60.94 47.24 12.66
CA GLN A 11 -61.11 46.04 11.85
C GLN A 11 -59.92 45.97 10.88
N ILE A 12 -58.88 45.24 11.28
CA ILE A 12 -57.74 44.94 10.40
C ILE A 12 -58.29 44.16 9.20
N SER A 13 -58.05 44.65 7.99
CA SER A 13 -58.54 44.01 6.76
C SER A 13 -57.92 42.63 6.61
N GLN A 14 -58.69 41.67 6.06
CA GLN A 14 -58.18 40.32 5.77
C GLN A 14 -56.95 40.37 4.84
N ALA A 15 -56.84 41.39 3.99
CA ALA A 15 -55.67 41.64 3.16
C ALA A 15 -54.41 41.97 3.99
N ASP A 16 -54.54 42.82 5.02
CA ASP A 16 -53.42 43.20 5.90
C ASP A 16 -52.93 42.01 6.74
N ILE A 17 -53.85 41.10 7.11
CA ILE A 17 -53.51 39.85 7.82
C ILE A 17 -52.69 38.94 6.90
N ILE A 18 -53.10 38.79 5.64
CA ILE A 18 -52.40 37.97 4.65
C ILE A 18 -51.01 38.55 4.34
N GLU A 19 -50.89 39.87 4.22
CA GLU A 19 -49.60 40.54 3.98
C GLU A 19 -48.62 40.33 5.14
N ARG A 20 -49.09 40.50 6.38
CA ARG A 20 -48.28 40.21 7.59
C ARG A 20 -47.88 38.74 7.70
N GLN A 21 -48.76 37.82 7.30
CA GLN A 21 -48.44 36.39 7.25
C GLN A 21 -47.39 36.10 6.17
N ALA A 22 -47.49 36.72 4.99
CA ALA A 22 -46.51 36.58 3.92
C ALA A 22 -45.12 37.10 4.33
N GLU A 23 -45.05 38.25 5.01
CA GLU A 23 -43.80 38.77 5.56
C GLU A 23 -43.20 37.83 6.62
N THR A 24 -44.04 37.29 7.50
CA THR A 24 -43.59 36.36 8.55
C THR A 24 -43.06 35.07 7.93
N ILE A 25 -43.74 34.53 6.91
CA ILE A 25 -43.28 33.35 6.16
C ILE A 25 -41.97 33.65 5.43
N ALA A 26 -41.81 34.84 4.82
CA ALA A 26 -40.57 35.23 4.16
C ALA A 26 -39.38 35.31 5.15
N ARG A 27 -39.61 35.87 6.35
CA ARG A 27 -38.61 35.90 7.44
C ARG A 27 -38.24 34.49 7.91
N LEU A 28 -39.24 33.62 8.11
CA LEU A 28 -39.01 32.22 8.49
C LEU A 28 -38.23 31.45 7.41
N LYS A 29 -38.57 31.61 6.13
CA LYS A 29 -37.82 31.01 5.00
C LYS A 29 -36.36 31.47 5.01
N LYS A 30 -36.09 32.76 5.21
CA LYS A 30 -34.73 33.30 5.31
C LYS A 30 -33.96 32.73 6.52
N GLN A 31 -34.64 32.53 7.65
CA GLN A 31 -34.03 31.94 8.84
C GLN A 31 -33.72 30.45 8.66
N VAL A 32 -34.61 29.69 8.02
CA VAL A 32 -34.38 28.28 7.67
C VAL A 32 -33.23 28.14 6.69
N GLN A 33 -33.14 29.01 5.68
CA GLN A 33 -32.03 29.04 4.73
C GLN A 33 -30.69 29.26 5.44
N LYS A 34 -30.59 30.29 6.29
CA LYS A 34 -29.39 30.54 7.11
C LYS A 34 -29.05 29.36 8.04
N GLY A 35 -30.07 28.74 8.64
CA GLY A 35 -29.89 27.53 9.47
C GLY A 35 -29.31 26.35 8.68
N SER A 36 -29.76 26.17 7.43
CA SER A 36 -29.27 25.12 6.53
C SER A 36 -27.80 25.36 6.12
N GLU A 37 -27.45 26.60 5.79
CA GLU A 37 -26.08 27.03 5.45
C GLU A 37 -25.13 26.83 6.63
N TYR A 38 -25.54 27.23 7.83
CA TYR A 38 -24.76 27.03 9.05
C TYR A 38 -24.54 25.53 9.36
N LYS A 39 -25.56 24.70 9.16
CA LYS A 39 -25.45 23.24 9.34
C LYS A 39 -24.47 22.62 8.34
N GLN A 40 -24.49 23.05 7.08
CA GLN A 40 -23.54 22.60 6.06
C GLN A 40 -22.11 23.03 6.40
N LEU A 41 -21.90 24.28 6.80
CA LEU A 41 -20.60 24.80 7.19
C LEU A 41 -20.02 24.05 8.40
N THR A 42 -20.83 23.84 9.44
CA THR A 42 -20.41 23.10 10.64
C THR A 42 -20.06 21.65 10.32
N LYS A 43 -20.86 20.98 9.47
CA LYS A 43 -20.56 19.62 9.01
C LYS A 43 -19.24 19.57 8.23
N SER A 44 -18.95 20.58 7.41
CA SER A 44 -17.68 20.70 6.68
C SER A 44 -16.50 20.86 7.66
N LYS A 45 -16.59 21.81 8.60
CA LYS A 45 -15.55 22.05 9.61
C LYS A 45 -15.30 20.86 10.53
N LEU A 46 -16.35 20.13 10.94
CA LEU A 46 -16.20 18.92 11.75
C LEU A 46 -15.51 17.79 10.98
N LYS A 47 -15.80 17.62 9.68
CA LYS A 47 -15.09 16.67 8.83
C LYS A 47 -13.61 17.05 8.72
N GLU A 48 -13.31 18.32 8.50
CA GLU A 48 -11.94 18.82 8.44
C GLU A 48 -11.19 18.60 9.77
N ALA A 49 -11.82 18.90 10.90
CA ALA A 49 -11.26 18.66 12.23
C ALA A 49 -11.02 17.17 12.51
N ALA A 50 -11.93 16.28 12.08
CA ALA A 50 -11.76 14.83 12.21
C ALA A 50 -10.60 14.30 11.35
N VAL A 51 -10.43 14.83 10.13
CA VAL A 51 -9.28 14.49 9.26
C VAL A 51 -7.99 14.96 9.92
N ARG A 52 -7.93 16.21 10.40
CA ARG A 52 -6.76 16.74 11.13
C ARG A 52 -6.43 15.87 12.35
N LEU A 53 -7.43 15.51 13.16
CA LEU A 53 -7.21 14.65 14.33
C LEU A 53 -6.60 13.30 13.94
N LYS A 54 -7.03 12.71 12.83
CA LYS A 54 -6.46 11.46 12.30
C LYS A 54 -5.01 11.65 11.86
N GLU A 55 -4.69 12.78 11.22
CA GLU A 55 -3.34 13.16 10.80
C GLU A 55 -2.40 13.36 11.99
N TYR A 56 -2.88 13.86 13.13
CA TYR A 56 -2.08 13.96 14.35
C TYR A 56 -1.92 12.62 15.08
N ARG A 57 -2.94 11.77 15.13
CA ARG A 57 -2.89 10.55 15.97
C ARG A 57 -1.86 9.52 15.52
N LEU A 58 -1.76 9.26 14.22
CA LEU A 58 -0.90 8.20 13.71
C LEU A 58 0.61 8.47 13.95
N PRO A 59 1.15 9.69 13.76
CA PRO A 59 2.52 10.04 14.15
C PRO A 59 2.81 9.77 15.62
N HIS A 60 1.90 10.12 16.53
CA HIS A 60 2.11 9.91 17.98
C HIS A 60 2.13 8.42 18.33
N ILE A 61 1.29 7.61 17.67
CA ILE A 61 1.32 6.14 17.83
C ILE A 61 2.64 5.57 17.29
N CYS A 62 3.09 6.04 16.11
CA CYS A 62 4.37 5.64 15.54
C CYS A 62 5.53 6.01 16.47
N ALA A 63 5.55 7.23 16.99
CA ALA A 63 6.55 7.70 17.94
C ALA A 63 6.57 6.85 19.22
N LEU A 64 5.41 6.61 19.83
CA LEU A 64 5.29 5.79 21.03
C LEU A 64 5.79 4.36 20.79
N HIS A 65 5.36 3.73 19.69
CA HIS A 65 5.80 2.40 19.32
C HIS A 65 7.33 2.36 19.12
N THR A 66 7.89 3.35 18.43
CA THR A 66 9.33 3.43 18.19
C THR A 66 10.11 3.65 19.49
N HIS A 67 9.65 4.50 20.40
CA HIS A 67 10.26 4.66 21.73
C HIS A 67 10.26 3.34 22.52
N LEU A 68 9.14 2.60 22.49
CA LEU A 68 9.06 1.28 23.14
C LEU A 68 10.02 0.27 22.50
N CYS A 69 10.11 0.24 21.17
CA CYS A 69 11.07 -0.63 20.48
C CYS A 69 12.51 -0.25 20.82
N LYS A 70 12.84 1.05 20.86
CA LYS A 70 14.18 1.52 21.24
C LYS A 70 14.52 1.13 22.68
N ALA A 71 13.62 1.40 23.63
CA ALA A 71 13.80 1.06 25.03
C ALA A 71 13.95 -0.45 25.29
N THR A 72 13.37 -1.29 24.42
CA THR A 72 13.41 -2.75 24.53
C THR A 72 14.43 -3.41 23.58
N GLY A 73 15.22 -2.63 22.83
CA GLY A 73 16.20 -3.15 21.86
C GLY A 73 15.58 -3.91 20.67
N GLN A 74 14.30 -3.70 20.37
CA GLN A 74 13.57 -4.44 19.33
C GLN A 74 13.71 -3.77 17.94
N LEU A 75 14.95 -3.71 17.43
CA LEU A 75 15.27 -3.06 16.16
C LEU A 75 14.47 -3.64 14.97
N SER A 76 14.36 -4.96 14.87
CA SER A 76 13.66 -5.63 13.77
C SER A 76 12.18 -5.23 13.70
N ARG A 77 11.51 -5.07 14.85
CA ARG A 77 10.09 -4.66 14.88
C ARG A 77 9.91 -3.20 14.48
N ALA A 78 10.84 -2.33 14.86
CA ALA A 78 10.85 -0.95 14.41
C ALA A 78 11.06 -0.88 12.88
N ARG A 79 12.01 -1.64 12.32
CA ARG A 79 12.25 -1.75 10.87
C ARG A 79 11.00 -2.21 10.10
N VAL A 80 10.26 -3.18 10.65
CA VAL A 80 8.97 -3.62 10.06
C VAL A 80 7.93 -2.49 10.08
N LEU A 81 7.81 -1.73 11.17
CA LEU A 81 6.88 -0.60 11.22
C LEU A 81 7.22 0.45 10.16
N LEU A 82 8.50 0.85 10.05
CA LEU A 82 8.93 1.82 9.04
C LEU A 82 8.60 1.34 7.63
N PHE A 83 8.90 0.07 7.33
CA PHE A 83 8.55 -0.55 6.06
C PHE A 83 7.03 -0.48 5.79
N ASP A 84 6.20 -0.91 6.74
CA ASP A 84 4.75 -0.94 6.57
C ASP A 84 4.13 0.45 6.43
N ILE A 85 4.68 1.45 7.08
CA ILE A 85 4.25 2.84 7.00
C ILE A 85 4.46 3.41 5.61
N ILE A 86 5.67 3.26 5.05
CA ILE A 86 6.00 3.73 3.71
C ILE A 86 5.24 2.97 2.65
N ARG A 87 5.16 1.64 2.81
CA ARG A 87 4.39 0.78 1.91
C ARG A 87 2.91 1.18 1.85
N SER A 88 2.31 1.52 3.00
CA SER A 88 0.89 1.84 3.09
C SER A 88 0.57 3.30 2.73
N ASN A 89 1.55 4.19 2.85
CA ASN A 89 1.42 5.62 2.56
C ASN A 89 2.61 6.08 1.69
N PRO A 90 2.64 5.76 0.38
CA PRO A 90 3.71 6.17 -0.53
C PRO A 90 3.53 7.66 -0.95
N ASP A 91 3.41 8.55 0.03
CA ASP A 91 3.15 9.98 -0.12
C ASP A 91 3.83 10.80 0.99
N ILE A 92 3.60 12.12 1.00
CA ILE A 92 4.16 13.02 2.02
C ILE A 92 3.82 12.62 3.46
N ARG A 93 2.71 11.89 3.70
CA ARG A 93 2.35 11.40 5.04
C ARG A 93 3.26 10.28 5.48
N GLY A 94 3.54 9.32 4.60
CA GLY A 94 4.53 8.28 4.87
C GLY A 94 5.90 8.85 5.18
N LEU A 95 6.33 9.86 4.41
CA LEU A 95 7.60 10.56 4.65
C LEU A 95 7.63 11.25 6.03
N TYR A 96 6.55 11.93 6.41
CA TYR A 96 6.45 12.56 7.74
C TYR A 96 6.47 11.53 8.88
N PHE A 97 5.77 10.40 8.73
CA PHE A 97 5.81 9.34 9.73
C PHE A 97 7.20 8.70 9.81
N ALA A 98 7.88 8.50 8.69
CA ALA A 98 9.25 8.01 8.65
C ALA A 98 10.22 8.97 9.33
N MET A 99 10.08 10.29 9.12
CA MET A 99 10.85 11.31 9.83
C MET A 99 10.70 11.15 11.34
N VAL A 100 9.47 11.10 11.85
CA VAL A 100 9.20 10.91 13.29
C VAL A 100 9.83 9.62 13.83
N ILE A 101 9.75 8.52 13.08
CA ILE A 101 10.33 7.23 13.49
C ILE A 101 11.86 7.31 13.53
N LEU A 102 12.49 7.85 12.48
CA LEU A 102 13.95 7.88 12.32
C LEU A 102 14.63 8.91 13.22
N GLU A 103 13.95 9.99 13.60
CA GLU A 103 14.45 10.92 14.63
C GLU A 103 14.56 10.24 16.00
N ILE A 104 13.70 9.26 16.29
CA ILE A 104 13.71 8.53 17.55
C ILE A 104 14.72 7.38 17.52
N TYR A 105 14.74 6.60 16.44
CA TYR A 105 15.54 5.39 16.31
C TYR A 105 16.32 5.35 14.98
N PRO A 106 17.33 6.23 14.78
CA PRO A 106 18.10 6.33 13.55
C PRO A 106 18.89 5.06 13.21
N GLU A 107 19.28 4.27 14.21
CA GLU A 107 19.99 2.97 14.08
C GLU A 107 19.26 1.99 13.14
N MET A 108 17.97 2.23 12.84
CA MET A 108 17.20 1.49 11.85
C MET A 108 17.79 1.56 10.44
N LEU A 109 18.43 2.67 10.07
CA LEU A 109 19.04 2.91 8.75
C LEU A 109 20.49 3.43 8.84
N GLU A 110 21.13 3.32 10.00
CA GLU A 110 22.54 3.69 10.18
C GLU A 110 23.48 2.87 9.29
N ARG A 111 24.61 3.47 8.94
CA ARG A 111 25.67 2.83 8.13
C ARG A 111 26.25 1.64 8.91
N GLU A 112 26.22 0.48 8.29
CA GLU A 112 26.85 -0.72 8.83
C GLU A 112 28.13 -0.96 8.02
N PHE A 113 29.26 -1.19 8.66
CA PHE A 113 30.54 -1.48 7.99
C PHE A 113 30.94 -2.92 8.26
N ASP A 114 31.52 -3.59 7.26
CA ASP A 114 32.14 -4.90 7.46
C ASP A 114 33.53 -4.80 8.13
N GLU A 115 34.16 -5.94 8.34
CA GLU A 115 35.49 -6.04 8.96
C GLU A 115 36.59 -5.34 8.13
N GLN A 116 36.31 -5.01 6.87
CA GLN A 116 37.20 -4.33 5.93
C GLN A 116 36.87 -2.82 5.82
N CYS A 117 36.00 -2.31 6.69
CA CYS A 117 35.51 -0.92 6.69
C CYS A 117 34.76 -0.54 5.40
N ILE A 118 34.16 -1.50 4.69
CA ILE A 118 33.31 -1.27 3.54
C ILE A 118 31.85 -1.20 4.03
N GLU A 119 31.08 -0.20 3.58
CA GLU A 119 29.66 -0.10 3.95
C GLU A 119 28.89 -1.31 3.41
N ARG A 120 28.24 -2.06 4.30
CA ARG A 120 27.36 -3.17 3.97
C ARG A 120 26.14 -2.63 3.22
N GLN A 121 25.99 -3.07 1.98
CA GLN A 121 24.85 -2.73 1.14
C GLN A 121 23.69 -3.69 1.42
N GLY A 122 22.65 -3.19 2.09
CA GLY A 122 21.37 -3.89 2.22
C GLY A 122 20.39 -3.37 1.16
N VAL A 123 19.85 -4.26 0.33
CA VAL A 123 19.01 -3.89 -0.82
C VAL A 123 17.75 -3.13 -0.37
N LEU A 124 17.10 -3.59 0.70
CA LEU A 124 15.88 -2.99 1.24
C LEU A 124 16.16 -1.66 1.93
N LYS A 125 17.29 -1.56 2.62
CA LYS A 125 17.74 -0.30 3.22
C LYS A 125 17.96 0.75 2.13
N GLU A 126 18.71 0.42 1.07
CA GLU A 126 18.90 1.30 -0.08
C GLU A 126 17.56 1.67 -0.74
N THR A 127 16.64 0.70 -0.83
CA THR A 127 15.32 0.92 -1.45
C THR A 127 14.47 1.88 -0.63
N LEU A 128 14.49 1.79 0.70
CA LEU A 128 13.78 2.72 1.57
C LEU A 128 14.34 4.14 1.44
N LEU A 129 15.67 4.29 1.41
CA LEU A 129 16.30 5.59 1.20
C LEU A 129 15.93 6.18 -0.16
N HIS A 130 15.99 5.38 -1.23
CA HIS A 130 15.56 5.82 -2.55
C HIS A 130 14.07 6.19 -2.58
N ALA A 131 13.22 5.43 -1.90
CA ALA A 131 11.80 5.74 -1.77
C ALA A 131 11.56 7.09 -1.08
N PHE A 132 12.31 7.44 -0.03
CA PHE A 132 12.20 8.76 0.61
C PHE A 132 12.51 9.89 -0.35
N ILE A 133 13.57 9.74 -1.16
CA ILE A 133 13.99 10.72 -2.15
C ILE A 133 12.88 10.90 -3.20
N VAL A 134 12.37 9.81 -3.77
CA VAL A 134 11.31 9.86 -4.80
C VAL A 134 10.01 10.45 -4.26
N ILE A 135 9.57 10.05 -3.06
CA ILE A 135 8.39 10.64 -2.40
C ILE A 135 8.61 12.13 -2.17
N SER A 136 9.80 12.52 -1.68
CA SER A 136 10.13 13.90 -1.37
C SER A 136 10.10 14.79 -2.62
N SER A 137 10.77 14.38 -3.69
CA SER A 137 10.80 15.10 -4.97
C SER A 137 9.40 15.18 -5.61
N THR A 138 8.62 14.10 -5.56
CA THR A 138 7.25 14.09 -6.09
C THR A 138 6.34 15.05 -5.33
N ALA A 139 6.41 15.06 -3.99
CA ALA A 139 5.65 15.96 -3.15
C ALA A 139 6.11 17.43 -3.31
N ALA A 140 7.41 17.67 -3.47
CA ALA A 140 7.98 18.99 -3.70
C ALA A 140 7.52 19.58 -5.04
N ALA A 141 7.52 18.77 -6.11
CA ALA A 141 7.02 19.17 -7.42
C ALA A 141 5.53 19.58 -7.37
N ARG A 142 4.75 18.92 -6.51
CA ARG A 142 3.33 19.26 -6.27
C ARG A 142 3.10 20.37 -5.25
N ARG A 143 4.17 20.89 -4.63
CA ARG A 143 4.13 21.88 -3.54
C ARG A 143 3.23 21.45 -2.38
N GLU A 144 3.24 20.15 -2.08
CA GLU A 144 2.47 19.59 -0.98
C GLU A 144 3.09 20.01 0.36
N LEU A 145 2.22 20.31 1.33
CA LEU A 145 2.59 20.60 2.71
C LEU A 145 1.80 19.69 3.64
N LEU A 146 2.47 19.10 4.63
CA LEU A 146 1.82 18.38 5.70
C LEU A 146 2.19 19.03 7.03
N LEU A 147 1.18 19.45 7.79
CA LEU A 147 1.37 20.17 9.06
C LEU A 147 2.33 21.38 8.93
N HIS A 148 2.21 22.12 7.82
CA HIS A 148 3.07 23.26 7.45
C HIS A 148 4.55 22.92 7.20
N GLN A 149 4.91 21.65 7.10
CA GLN A 149 6.25 21.20 6.73
C GLN A 149 6.28 20.78 5.26
N SER A 150 7.35 21.16 4.57
CA SER A 150 7.63 20.72 3.20
C SER A 150 8.28 19.33 3.21
N SER A 151 8.13 18.58 2.12
CA SER A 151 8.80 17.28 1.97
C SER A 151 10.33 17.39 2.01
N LEU A 152 10.90 18.47 1.46
CA LEU A 152 12.34 18.74 1.51
C LEU A 152 12.83 18.91 2.95
N THR A 153 12.09 19.66 3.78
CA THR A 153 12.39 19.82 5.21
C THR A 153 12.34 18.47 5.95
N MET A 154 11.37 17.62 5.62
CA MET A 154 11.27 16.29 6.22
C MET A 154 12.45 15.39 5.80
N LEU A 155 12.82 15.42 4.52
CA LEU A 155 13.96 14.66 4.00
C LEU A 155 15.28 15.11 4.64
N HIS A 156 15.47 16.42 4.81
CA HIS A 156 16.62 16.99 5.50
C HIS A 156 16.73 16.49 6.95
N ARG A 157 15.63 16.52 7.70
CA ARG A 157 15.61 15.98 9.08
C ARG A 157 15.89 14.48 9.14
N ILE A 158 15.42 13.71 8.16
CA ILE A 158 15.75 12.29 8.04
C ILE A 158 17.25 12.13 7.77
N ALA A 159 17.80 12.86 6.81
CA ALA A 159 19.21 12.81 6.41
C ALA A 159 20.13 13.16 7.59
N ASP A 160 19.79 14.19 8.37
CA ASP A 160 20.49 14.57 9.59
C ASP A 160 20.42 13.46 10.65
N ALA A 161 19.23 12.91 10.91
CA ALA A 161 19.03 11.89 11.94
C ALA A 161 19.85 10.63 11.67
N ILE A 162 19.94 10.19 10.40
CA ILE A 162 20.67 8.97 10.01
C ILE A 162 22.10 9.25 9.51
N GLN A 163 22.54 10.51 9.54
CA GLN A 163 23.86 10.97 9.09
C GLN A 163 24.17 10.60 7.62
N LYS A 164 23.20 10.88 6.72
CA LYS A 164 23.33 10.68 5.26
C LYS A 164 22.92 11.95 4.49
N PRO A 165 23.73 13.03 4.51
CA PRO A 165 23.43 14.27 3.80
C PRO A 165 23.39 14.09 2.26
N GLU A 166 24.01 13.04 1.73
CA GLU A 166 23.98 12.71 0.30
C GLU A 166 22.57 12.47 -0.26
N LEU A 167 21.58 12.16 0.60
CA LEU A 167 20.18 11.96 0.17
C LEU A 167 19.56 13.22 -0.43
N GLU A 168 20.01 14.40 -0.01
CA GLU A 168 19.48 15.69 -0.48
C GLU A 168 20.03 16.08 -1.86
N GLN A 169 21.10 15.43 -2.30
CA GLN A 169 21.79 15.75 -3.55
C GLN A 169 21.16 15.04 -4.75
N VAL A 170 20.33 14.03 -4.51
CA VAL A 170 19.73 13.20 -5.55
C VAL A 170 18.37 13.77 -5.95
N ASP A 171 18.20 14.09 -7.23
CA ASP A 171 16.90 14.45 -7.75
C ASP A 171 16.04 13.20 -7.98
N GLY A 172 15.17 12.90 -7.00
CA GLY A 172 14.20 11.82 -7.09
C GLY A 172 13.14 11.99 -8.18
N ALA A 173 13.00 13.16 -8.81
CA ALA A 173 12.07 13.34 -9.93
C ALA A 173 12.68 12.93 -11.28
N ASP A 174 14.01 12.74 -11.35
CA ASP A 174 14.68 12.33 -12.58
C ASP A 174 14.35 10.87 -12.93
N MET A 175 13.65 10.69 -14.05
CA MET A 175 13.27 9.39 -14.59
C MET A 175 14.48 8.52 -14.95
N CYS A 176 15.61 9.11 -15.34
CA CYS A 176 16.83 8.36 -15.62
C CYS A 176 17.38 7.71 -14.35
N ILE A 177 17.38 8.44 -13.23
CA ILE A 177 17.85 7.95 -11.92
C ILE A 177 16.91 6.85 -11.41
N GLN A 178 15.60 7.07 -11.46
CA GLN A 178 14.62 6.05 -11.06
C GLN A 178 14.75 4.77 -11.91
N LYS A 179 14.90 4.92 -13.23
CA LYS A 179 15.08 3.79 -14.15
C LYS A 179 16.36 3.02 -13.85
N LEU A 180 17.48 3.72 -13.65
CA LEU A 180 18.77 3.12 -13.33
C LEU A 180 18.68 2.33 -12.01
N TYR A 181 17.99 2.87 -11.01
CA TYR A 181 17.80 2.21 -9.73
C TYR A 181 16.99 0.91 -9.86
N ILE A 182 15.84 0.96 -10.54
CA ILE A 182 15.01 -0.24 -10.75
C ILE A 182 15.75 -1.27 -11.63
N GLN A 183 16.56 -0.82 -12.60
CA GLN A 183 17.42 -1.70 -13.38
C GLN A 183 18.47 -2.41 -12.50
N LYS A 184 19.09 -1.71 -11.55
CA LYS A 184 20.00 -2.32 -10.56
C LYS A 184 19.31 -3.46 -9.79
N LEU A 185 18.06 -3.26 -9.37
CA LEU A 185 17.27 -4.31 -8.69
C LEU A 185 16.93 -5.49 -9.62
N TYR A 186 16.68 -5.22 -10.90
CA TYR A 186 16.46 -6.28 -11.89
C TYR A 186 17.73 -7.10 -12.12
N ASP A 187 18.88 -6.45 -12.26
CA ASP A 187 20.17 -7.11 -12.50
C ASP A 187 20.57 -7.99 -11.29
N GLN A 188 20.16 -7.61 -10.08
CA GLN A 188 20.34 -8.43 -8.88
C GLN A 188 19.57 -9.75 -8.92
N LEU A 189 18.53 -9.95 -9.74
CA LEU A 189 17.83 -11.24 -9.83
C LEU A 189 18.75 -12.42 -10.22
N ILE A 190 19.86 -12.11 -10.90
CA ILE A 190 20.83 -13.06 -11.45
C ILE A 190 22.09 -13.13 -10.57
N GLY A 191 22.16 -12.34 -9.49
CA GLY A 191 23.33 -12.28 -8.61
C GLY A 191 23.57 -13.59 -7.84
N PRO A 192 24.83 -13.96 -7.58
CA PRO A 192 25.19 -15.22 -6.92
C PRO A 192 24.73 -15.31 -5.45
N GLU A 193 24.59 -14.17 -4.76
CA GLU A 193 24.22 -14.08 -3.32
C GLU A 193 22.93 -13.28 -3.10
N THR A 194 21.96 -13.46 -3.99
CA THR A 194 20.73 -12.65 -3.95
C THR A 194 19.80 -13.07 -2.82
N ASP A 195 19.56 -12.16 -1.87
CA ASP A 195 18.45 -12.30 -0.93
C ASP A 195 17.12 -11.95 -1.63
N TYR A 196 16.46 -13.00 -2.15
CA TYR A 196 15.18 -12.85 -2.83
C TYR A 196 14.04 -12.37 -1.92
N PHE A 197 14.15 -12.56 -0.60
CA PHE A 197 13.15 -12.03 0.32
C PHE A 197 13.28 -10.51 0.43
N GLU A 198 14.51 -10.03 0.62
CA GLU A 198 14.83 -8.60 0.67
C GLU A 198 14.44 -7.93 -0.65
N LEU A 199 14.83 -8.50 -1.79
CA LEU A 199 14.51 -7.99 -3.12
C LEU A 199 12.99 -7.96 -3.38
N ALA A 200 12.25 -9.00 -2.99
CA ALA A 200 10.80 -9.03 -3.15
C ALA A 200 10.11 -7.95 -2.28
N LYS A 201 10.66 -7.63 -1.11
CA LYS A 201 10.19 -6.54 -0.24
C LYS A 201 10.55 -5.16 -0.80
N SER A 202 11.74 -5.01 -1.37
CA SER A 202 12.12 -3.81 -2.11
C SER A 202 11.16 -3.52 -3.26
N MET A 203 10.83 -4.54 -4.05
CA MET A 203 9.89 -4.37 -5.17
C MET A 203 8.46 -4.02 -4.72
N GLU A 204 8.05 -4.42 -3.52
CA GLU A 204 6.77 -4.01 -2.93
C GLU A 204 6.72 -2.49 -2.67
N ILE A 205 7.83 -1.89 -2.22
CA ILE A 205 7.95 -0.43 -2.05
C ILE A 205 8.08 0.26 -3.41
N CYS A 206 8.98 -0.23 -4.28
CA CYS A 206 9.22 0.40 -5.58
C CYS A 206 7.94 0.48 -6.42
N THR A 207 7.14 -0.58 -6.44
CA THR A 207 5.84 -0.59 -7.15
C THR A 207 4.84 0.40 -6.57
N ALA A 208 4.96 0.72 -5.27
CA ALA A 208 4.08 1.68 -4.61
C ALA A 208 4.50 3.14 -4.82
N VAL A 209 5.82 3.40 -4.93
CA VAL A 209 6.41 4.74 -4.96
C VAL A 209 6.68 5.26 -6.37
N HIS A 210 7.12 4.39 -7.28
CA HIS A 210 7.43 4.77 -8.66
C HIS A 210 6.19 4.78 -9.56
N ASP A 211 6.35 5.38 -10.75
CA ASP A 211 5.33 5.27 -11.78
C ASP A 211 5.11 3.80 -12.19
N ARG A 212 3.84 3.46 -12.40
CA ARG A 212 3.34 2.08 -12.56
C ARG A 212 3.93 1.40 -13.77
N ASP A 213 4.14 2.18 -14.82
CA ASP A 213 4.63 1.69 -16.10
C ASP A 213 6.13 1.41 -16.03
N LEU A 214 6.90 2.16 -15.24
CA LEU A 214 8.35 1.99 -15.16
C LEU A 214 8.74 0.63 -14.58
N VAL A 215 8.14 0.24 -13.45
CA VAL A 215 8.44 -1.05 -12.80
C VAL A 215 8.00 -2.21 -13.68
N THR A 216 6.80 -2.14 -14.28
CA THR A 216 6.25 -3.22 -15.10
C THR A 216 6.94 -3.35 -16.47
N GLN A 217 7.52 -2.26 -17.00
CA GLN A 217 8.36 -2.29 -18.19
C GLN A 217 9.70 -2.97 -17.94
N ILE A 218 10.38 -2.64 -16.85
CA ILE A 218 11.68 -3.26 -16.50
C ILE A 218 11.48 -4.70 -16.04
N PHE A 219 10.48 -4.96 -15.21
CA PHE A 219 10.11 -6.32 -14.79
C PHE A 219 9.02 -6.91 -15.70
N SER A 220 9.21 -6.80 -17.01
CA SER A 220 8.26 -7.36 -17.98
C SER A 220 8.21 -8.88 -17.87
N ILE A 221 7.02 -9.45 -18.11
CA ILE A 221 6.80 -10.90 -18.02
C ILE A 221 7.68 -11.66 -19.00
N GLU A 222 7.90 -11.12 -20.20
CA GLU A 222 8.76 -11.75 -21.20
C GLU A 222 10.23 -11.85 -20.74
N GLN A 223 10.77 -10.76 -20.18
CA GLN A 223 12.14 -10.75 -19.67
C GLN A 223 12.29 -11.68 -18.47
N CYS A 224 11.32 -11.66 -17.55
CA CYS A 224 11.29 -12.55 -16.42
C CYS A 224 11.16 -14.04 -16.81
N ARG A 225 10.37 -14.36 -17.83
CA ARG A 225 10.27 -15.71 -18.41
C ARG A 225 11.62 -16.17 -18.99
N LYS A 226 12.34 -15.28 -19.68
CA LYS A 226 13.68 -15.57 -20.21
C LYS A 226 14.69 -15.85 -19.11
N LEU A 227 14.66 -15.08 -18.01
CA LEU A 227 15.50 -15.34 -16.84
C LEU A 227 15.14 -16.66 -16.15
N TYR A 228 13.84 -16.88 -15.93
CA TYR A 228 13.32 -18.10 -15.30
C TYR A 228 13.75 -19.36 -16.07
N ALA A 229 13.75 -19.33 -17.41
CA ALA A 229 14.17 -20.47 -18.22
C ALA A 229 15.62 -20.89 -17.99
N LYS A 230 16.52 -19.92 -17.72
CA LYS A 230 17.96 -20.14 -17.51
C LYS A 230 18.35 -20.34 -16.04
N ALA A 231 17.45 -20.00 -15.12
CA ALA A 231 17.70 -19.97 -13.70
C ALA A 231 17.73 -21.37 -13.04
N ASN A 232 18.50 -21.49 -11.96
CA ASN A 232 18.44 -22.65 -11.05
C ASN A 232 17.14 -22.63 -10.22
N ILE A 233 16.85 -23.67 -9.43
CA ILE A 233 15.56 -23.81 -8.73
C ILE A 233 15.36 -22.72 -7.67
N THR A 234 16.42 -22.34 -6.95
CA THR A 234 16.39 -21.25 -5.95
C THR A 234 16.04 -19.92 -6.62
N ALA A 235 16.73 -19.58 -7.70
CA ALA A 235 16.49 -18.38 -8.47
C ALA A 235 15.11 -18.37 -9.13
N LYS A 236 14.62 -19.51 -9.62
CA LYS A 236 13.23 -19.67 -10.08
C LYS A 236 12.22 -19.31 -8.99
N SER A 237 12.40 -19.84 -7.78
CA SER A 237 11.54 -19.53 -6.63
C SER A 237 11.59 -18.05 -6.24
N GLY A 238 12.79 -17.47 -6.30
CA GLY A 238 13.03 -16.05 -6.07
C GLY A 238 12.33 -15.14 -7.07
N ILE A 239 12.52 -15.39 -8.36
CA ILE A 239 11.88 -14.66 -9.47
C ILE A 239 10.35 -14.68 -9.32
N LEU A 240 9.75 -15.84 -9.02
CA LEU A 240 8.31 -15.95 -8.79
C LEU A 240 7.85 -15.12 -7.59
N SER A 241 8.63 -15.11 -6.50
CA SER A 241 8.33 -14.34 -5.31
C SER A 241 8.36 -12.83 -5.57
N VAL A 242 9.35 -12.35 -6.32
CA VAL A 242 9.49 -10.93 -6.70
C VAL A 242 8.34 -10.48 -7.59
N ILE A 243 8.05 -11.24 -8.65
CA ILE A 243 6.98 -10.91 -9.61
C ILE A 243 5.61 -10.98 -8.96
N GLY A 244 5.41 -11.94 -8.05
CA GLY A 244 4.23 -12.01 -7.20
C GLY A 244 4.00 -10.72 -6.43
N ARG A 245 5.05 -10.16 -5.80
CA ARG A 245 4.96 -8.89 -5.05
C ARG A 245 4.65 -7.69 -5.94
N ILE A 246 5.29 -7.60 -7.11
CA ILE A 246 4.98 -6.57 -8.11
C ILE A 246 3.51 -6.65 -8.52
N ALA A 247 3.03 -7.85 -8.86
CA ALA A 247 1.67 -8.09 -9.31
C ALA A 247 0.62 -7.80 -8.22
N THR A 248 0.90 -8.09 -6.95
CA THR A 248 -0.04 -7.73 -5.85
C THR A 248 -0.21 -6.22 -5.65
N ARG A 249 0.74 -5.40 -6.13
CA ARG A 249 0.77 -3.95 -5.88
C ARG A 249 0.51 -3.11 -7.10
N THR A 250 0.80 -3.63 -8.29
CA THR A 250 0.49 -2.93 -9.51
C THR A 250 -1.02 -2.74 -9.66
N ARG A 251 -1.42 -1.63 -10.27
CA ARG A 251 -2.80 -1.37 -10.67
C ARG A 251 -3.07 -1.74 -12.13
N SER A 252 -2.11 -2.39 -12.79
CA SER A 252 -2.24 -2.86 -14.17
C SER A 252 -2.88 -4.25 -14.19
N ASP A 253 -4.18 -4.31 -14.46
CA ASP A 253 -4.92 -5.57 -14.61
C ASP A 253 -4.27 -6.50 -15.64
N GLN A 254 -3.81 -5.95 -16.76
CA GLN A 254 -3.16 -6.72 -17.82
C GLN A 254 -1.87 -7.41 -17.33
N TYR A 255 -1.05 -6.71 -16.53
CA TYR A 255 0.16 -7.30 -15.97
C TYR A 255 -0.19 -8.42 -14.99
N VAL A 256 -1.18 -8.19 -14.12
CA VAL A 256 -1.64 -9.19 -13.15
C VAL A 256 -2.18 -10.44 -13.85
N GLU A 257 -3.03 -10.30 -14.86
CA GLU A 257 -3.54 -11.42 -15.64
C GLU A 257 -2.42 -12.19 -16.34
N SER A 258 -1.43 -11.50 -16.93
CA SER A 258 -0.26 -12.15 -17.55
C SER A 258 0.58 -12.94 -16.55
N VAL A 259 0.70 -12.47 -15.31
CA VAL A 259 1.36 -13.20 -14.22
C VAL A 259 0.56 -14.43 -13.83
N ILE A 260 -0.76 -14.30 -13.67
CA ILE A 260 -1.66 -15.42 -13.34
C ILE A 260 -1.55 -16.53 -14.38
N ASP A 261 -1.57 -16.16 -15.66
CA ASP A 261 -1.51 -17.11 -16.77
C ASP A 261 -0.15 -17.80 -16.83
N TRP A 262 0.93 -17.07 -16.56
CA TRP A 262 2.25 -17.68 -16.45
C TRP A 262 2.37 -18.65 -15.27
N LEU A 263 1.83 -18.29 -14.10
CA LEU A 263 1.82 -19.18 -12.93
C LEU A 263 0.99 -20.44 -13.20
N TYR A 264 -0.13 -20.31 -13.92
CA TYR A 264 -0.93 -21.45 -14.38
C TYR A 264 -0.12 -22.40 -15.27
N GLU A 265 0.62 -21.88 -16.25
CA GLU A 265 1.48 -22.66 -17.13
C GLU A 265 2.53 -23.45 -16.31
N ILE A 266 3.14 -22.82 -15.31
CA ILE A 266 4.13 -23.47 -14.43
C ILE A 266 3.49 -24.61 -13.63
N LEU A 267 2.31 -24.38 -13.04
CA LEU A 267 1.62 -25.41 -12.25
C LEU A 267 1.12 -26.59 -13.11
N SER A 268 0.75 -26.31 -14.37
CA SER A 268 0.15 -27.29 -15.28
C SER A 268 1.17 -28.11 -16.08
N SER A 269 2.39 -27.60 -16.28
CA SER A 269 3.39 -28.18 -17.19
C SER A 269 4.19 -29.37 -16.62
N GLN A 270 4.09 -29.64 -15.32
CA GLN A 270 4.90 -30.69 -14.68
C GLN A 270 4.00 -31.83 -14.18
N THR A 271 4.31 -33.07 -14.59
CA THR A 271 3.72 -34.30 -14.05
C THR A 271 4.48 -34.74 -12.78
N MET A 272 3.76 -35.29 -11.79
CA MET A 272 4.29 -35.58 -10.45
C MET A 272 5.21 -36.82 -10.38
N ASP A 273 5.58 -37.42 -11.51
CA ASP A 273 6.09 -38.80 -11.50
C ASP A 273 7.47 -38.97 -10.88
N LYS A 274 8.28 -37.91 -10.69
CA LYS A 274 9.53 -37.91 -9.89
C LYS A 274 9.85 -36.52 -9.33
N VAL A 275 9.06 -36.01 -8.39
CA VAL A 275 9.30 -34.67 -7.79
C VAL A 275 10.48 -34.70 -6.82
N SER A 276 11.62 -34.11 -7.21
CA SER A 276 12.71 -33.82 -6.28
C SER A 276 12.24 -32.87 -5.18
N GLU A 277 12.88 -32.89 -4.01
CA GLU A 277 12.52 -32.00 -2.89
C GLU A 277 12.54 -30.52 -3.31
N ASP A 278 13.49 -30.13 -4.16
CA ASP A 278 13.60 -28.78 -4.69
C ASP A 278 12.44 -28.41 -5.64
N GLN A 279 11.99 -29.35 -6.47
CA GLN A 279 10.81 -29.13 -7.31
C GLN A 279 9.54 -28.99 -6.47
N PHE A 280 9.44 -29.71 -5.36
CA PHE A 280 8.35 -29.53 -4.40
C PHE A 280 8.37 -28.12 -3.79
N LYS A 281 9.53 -27.64 -3.31
CA LYS A 281 9.72 -26.28 -2.78
C LYS A 281 9.35 -25.19 -3.80
N LEU A 282 9.73 -25.38 -5.06
CA LEU A 282 9.37 -24.47 -6.14
C LEU A 282 7.85 -24.41 -6.35
N ARG A 283 7.14 -25.55 -6.32
CA ARG A 283 5.68 -25.58 -6.43
C ARG A 283 4.96 -24.98 -5.24
N VAL A 284 5.48 -25.20 -4.03
CA VAL A 284 4.95 -24.55 -2.82
C VAL A 284 5.07 -23.03 -2.97
N THR A 285 6.22 -22.54 -3.46
CA THR A 285 6.44 -21.11 -3.70
C THR A 285 5.48 -20.56 -4.76
N CYS A 286 5.37 -21.23 -5.92
CA CYS A 286 4.44 -20.86 -6.97
C CYS A 286 2.98 -20.81 -6.46
N SER A 287 2.55 -21.84 -5.73
CA SER A 287 1.20 -21.93 -5.16
C SER A 287 0.94 -20.84 -4.12
N LYS A 288 1.93 -20.52 -3.28
CA LYS A 288 1.84 -19.42 -2.32
C LYS A 288 1.67 -18.08 -3.03
N VAL A 289 2.46 -17.81 -4.07
CA VAL A 289 2.33 -16.59 -4.87
C VAL A 289 0.95 -16.50 -5.52
N CYS A 290 0.45 -17.62 -6.07
CA CYS A 290 -0.91 -17.68 -6.64
C CYS A 290 -1.99 -17.31 -5.62
N VAL A 291 -1.96 -17.94 -4.43
CA VAL A 291 -2.94 -17.70 -3.38
C VAL A 291 -2.87 -16.26 -2.87
N ASP A 292 -1.66 -15.73 -2.67
CA ASP A 292 -1.47 -14.35 -2.23
C ASP A 292 -2.05 -13.36 -3.23
N LEU A 293 -1.78 -13.59 -4.53
CA LEU A 293 -2.31 -12.78 -5.60
C LEU A 293 -3.84 -12.85 -5.71
N ILE A 294 -4.43 -14.05 -5.61
CA ILE A 294 -5.90 -14.23 -5.67
C ILE A 294 -6.61 -13.48 -4.54
N LEU A 295 -6.04 -13.48 -3.34
CA LEU A 295 -6.62 -12.82 -2.17
C LEU A 295 -6.50 -11.30 -2.23
N GLU A 296 -5.42 -10.78 -2.83
CA GLU A 296 -5.14 -9.34 -2.88
C GLU A 296 -5.71 -8.67 -4.15
N TYR A 297 -5.87 -9.42 -5.24
CA TYR A 297 -6.44 -8.95 -6.50
C TYR A 297 -7.97 -9.11 -6.52
N SER A 298 -8.70 -7.99 -6.50
CA SER A 298 -10.17 -7.95 -6.38
C SER A 298 -10.90 -7.41 -7.61
N ALA A 299 -10.20 -7.18 -8.74
CA ALA A 299 -10.85 -6.68 -9.96
C ALA A 299 -11.91 -7.65 -10.49
N THR A 300 -12.89 -7.17 -11.28
CA THR A 300 -13.88 -8.03 -11.92
C THR A 300 -13.30 -8.73 -13.16
N SER A 301 -12.38 -8.05 -13.85
CA SER A 301 -11.43 -8.61 -14.82
C SER A 301 -10.63 -9.76 -14.17
N GLY A 302 -10.31 -10.80 -14.94
CA GLY A 302 -9.48 -11.92 -14.45
C GLY A 302 -10.13 -12.86 -13.43
N LEU A 303 -11.44 -12.83 -13.18
CA LEU A 303 -12.11 -13.82 -12.30
C LEU A 303 -11.93 -15.26 -12.80
N ASN A 304 -12.07 -15.47 -14.10
CA ASN A 304 -11.90 -16.79 -14.72
C ASN A 304 -10.45 -17.28 -14.60
N SER A 305 -9.47 -16.42 -14.85
CA SER A 305 -8.05 -16.76 -14.72
C SER A 305 -7.67 -17.09 -13.27
N ARG A 306 -8.17 -16.31 -12.30
CA ARG A 306 -8.01 -16.60 -10.86
C ARG A 306 -8.62 -17.94 -10.47
N ARG A 307 -9.85 -18.23 -10.90
CA ARG A 307 -10.51 -19.52 -10.63
C ARG A 307 -9.73 -20.69 -11.24
N ARG A 308 -9.25 -20.53 -12.48
CA ARG A 308 -8.43 -21.53 -13.17
C ARG A 308 -7.14 -21.84 -12.42
N VAL A 309 -6.42 -20.82 -11.97
CA VAL A 309 -5.20 -21.00 -11.15
C VAL A 309 -5.52 -21.60 -9.79
N LEU A 310 -6.59 -21.16 -9.11
CA LEU A 310 -7.00 -21.76 -7.84
C LEU A 310 -7.30 -23.25 -7.99
N CYS A 311 -8.01 -23.64 -9.06
CA CYS A 311 -8.25 -25.05 -9.37
C CYS A 311 -6.95 -25.83 -9.60
N ALA A 312 -5.95 -25.25 -10.27
CA ALA A 312 -4.65 -25.89 -10.45
C ALA A 312 -3.91 -26.07 -9.11
N VAL A 313 -3.95 -25.07 -8.22
CA VAL A 313 -3.37 -25.17 -6.87
C VAL A 313 -4.08 -26.24 -6.03
N VAL A 314 -5.41 -26.31 -6.07
CA VAL A 314 -6.19 -27.32 -5.33
C VAL A 314 -5.91 -28.73 -5.87
N LYS A 315 -5.91 -28.92 -7.20
CA LYS A 315 -5.54 -30.21 -7.81
C LYS A 315 -4.13 -30.64 -7.42
N TRP A 316 -3.18 -29.71 -7.44
CA TRP A 316 -1.83 -30.00 -6.98
C TRP A 316 -1.81 -30.41 -5.49
N PHE A 317 -2.53 -29.68 -4.64
CA PHE A 317 -2.64 -29.95 -3.21
C PHE A 317 -3.24 -31.33 -2.90
N GLU A 318 -4.26 -31.75 -3.64
CA GLU A 318 -4.89 -33.09 -3.55
C GLU A 318 -3.94 -34.23 -3.94
N LEU A 319 -2.94 -33.94 -4.79
CA LEU A 319 -1.94 -34.91 -5.23
C LEU A 319 -0.72 -34.99 -4.29
N ILE A 320 -0.66 -34.20 -3.21
CA ILE A 320 0.48 -34.22 -2.28
C ILE A 320 0.35 -35.44 -1.34
N PRO A 321 1.39 -36.28 -1.24
CA PRO A 321 1.46 -37.35 -0.25
C PRO A 321 1.30 -36.84 1.19
N SER A 322 0.59 -37.59 2.04
CA SER A 322 0.21 -37.12 3.39
C SER A 322 1.40 -36.80 4.30
N ASP A 323 2.55 -37.44 4.09
CA ASP A 323 3.83 -37.18 4.75
C ASP A 323 4.37 -35.78 4.42
N LYS A 324 4.25 -35.32 3.17
CA LYS A 324 4.71 -33.99 2.74
C LYS A 324 3.76 -32.85 3.06
N LEU A 325 2.53 -33.14 3.51
CA LEU A 325 1.60 -32.10 3.96
C LEU A 325 2.08 -31.40 5.23
N LEU A 326 2.85 -32.10 6.07
CA LEU A 326 3.42 -31.55 7.31
C LEU A 326 4.49 -30.47 7.04
N ASP A 327 5.14 -30.52 5.88
CA ASP A 327 6.17 -29.57 5.47
C ASP A 327 5.60 -28.24 4.95
N LEU A 328 4.27 -28.14 4.82
CA LEU A 328 3.62 -26.94 4.31
C LEU A 328 3.49 -25.86 5.40
N PRO A 329 3.86 -24.59 5.10
CA PRO A 329 3.72 -23.51 6.07
C PRO A 329 2.26 -23.29 6.50
N ALA A 330 2.00 -23.20 7.81
CA ALA A 330 0.66 -22.95 8.36
C ALA A 330 -0.01 -21.68 7.80
N ILE A 331 0.78 -20.65 7.50
CA ILE A 331 0.30 -19.41 6.89
C ILE A 331 -0.26 -19.68 5.48
N PHE A 332 0.41 -20.51 4.68
CA PHE A 332 -0.05 -20.89 3.36
C PHE A 332 -1.38 -21.63 3.44
N LEU A 333 -1.49 -22.63 4.32
CA LEU A 333 -2.73 -23.41 4.50
C LEU A 333 -3.91 -22.54 4.91
N ARG A 334 -3.70 -21.59 5.84
CA ARG A 334 -4.73 -20.63 6.26
C ARG A 334 -5.20 -19.75 5.11
N ARG A 335 -4.27 -19.23 4.30
CA ARG A 335 -4.59 -18.38 3.14
C ARG A 335 -5.26 -19.17 2.01
N LEU A 336 -4.81 -20.41 1.75
CA LEU A 336 -5.45 -21.29 0.78
C LEU A 336 -6.91 -21.57 1.17
N ARG A 337 -7.16 -21.87 2.46
CA ARG A 337 -8.52 -22.03 2.99
C ARG A 337 -9.37 -20.78 2.73
N LEU A 338 -8.85 -19.58 3.00
CA LEU A 338 -9.57 -18.33 2.75
C LEU A 338 -9.88 -18.15 1.27
N ALA A 339 -8.93 -18.43 0.37
CA ALA A 339 -9.13 -18.31 -1.06
C ALA A 339 -10.21 -19.27 -1.58
N VAL A 340 -10.19 -20.52 -1.11
CA VAL A 340 -11.21 -21.53 -1.46
C VAL A 340 -12.58 -21.16 -0.92
N LEU A 341 -12.68 -20.63 0.30
CA LEU A 341 -13.94 -20.16 0.89
C LEU A 341 -14.50 -18.96 0.10
N ALA A 342 -13.66 -18.00 -0.26
CA ALA A 342 -14.04 -16.83 -1.05
C ALA A 342 -14.48 -17.20 -2.47
N ALA A 343 -13.97 -18.29 -3.03
CA ALA A 343 -14.32 -18.76 -4.36
C ALA A 343 -15.62 -19.58 -4.42
N ARG A 344 -16.25 -19.91 -3.28
CA ARG A 344 -17.51 -20.64 -3.26
C ARG A 344 -18.60 -19.82 -3.95
N PRO A 345 -19.42 -20.43 -4.82
CA PRO A 345 -20.59 -19.74 -5.35
C PRO A 345 -21.47 -19.31 -4.18
N HIS A 346 -21.82 -18.03 -4.13
CA HIS A 346 -22.85 -17.56 -3.21
C HIS A 346 -24.13 -18.32 -3.57
N LEU A 347 -24.54 -19.24 -2.69
CA LEU A 347 -25.88 -19.79 -2.72
C LEU A 347 -26.82 -18.60 -2.56
N VAL A 348 -27.41 -18.15 -3.67
CA VAL A 348 -28.54 -17.23 -3.64
C VAL A 348 -29.61 -17.97 -2.83
N PRO A 349 -30.08 -17.41 -1.69
CA PRO A 349 -31.24 -17.98 -1.02
C PRO A 349 -32.39 -17.92 -2.02
N ILE A 350 -32.93 -19.09 -2.36
CA ILE A 350 -34.17 -19.22 -3.13
C ILE A 350 -35.33 -18.72 -2.26
#